data_AF-A0A5C7XBK4-F1
#
_entry.id   AF-A0A5C7XBK4-F1
#
_cell.length_a   1.000
_cell.length_b   1.000
_cell.length_c   1.000
_cell.angle_alpha   90.00
_cell.angle_beta   90.00
_cell.angle_gamma   90.00
#
_symmetry.space_group_name_H-M   'P 1'
#
loop_
_entity.id
_entity.type
_entity.pdbx_description
1 polymer ?
#
loop_
_entity_poly.entity_id
_entity_poly.type
_entity_poly.pdbx_seq_one_letter_code
_entity_poly.pdbx_strand_id
1 'polypeptide(L)' 'MRKRDEILKEIEKKQSQKAVAERESQAWNNGKYKGSSNAQMSKTLVASFDKALQDLYQELENTPE' A
#
# COMPACT_ATOMS: atom_id res chain seq x y z
N MET A 1 -21.43 5.40 11.69
CA MET A 1 -21.17 3.93 11.61
C MET A 1 -20.81 3.41 10.22
N ARG A 2 -21.69 3.30 9.21
CA ARG A 2 -21.35 2.64 7.91
C ARG A 2 -20.06 3.15 7.23
N LYS A 3 -19.87 4.47 7.18
CA LYS A 3 -18.70 5.08 6.53
C LYS A 3 -17.37 4.70 7.20
N ARG A 4 -17.35 4.65 8.54
CA ARG A 4 -16.15 4.28 9.29
C ARG A 4 -15.76 2.82 9.04
N ASP A 5 -16.75 1.93 9.05
CA ASP A 5 -16.55 0.51 8.76
C ASP A 5 -16.10 0.27 7.32
N GLU A 6 -16.59 1.06 6.37
CA GLU A 6 -16.14 1.06 4.97
C GLU A 6 -14.67 1.47 4.84
N ILE A 7 -14.25 2.53 5.55
CA ILE A 7 -12.85 2.98 5.57
C ILE A 7 -11.95 1.89 6.16
N LEU A 8 -12.35 1.26 7.27
CA LEU A 8 -11.60 0.16 7.89
C LEU A 8 -11.43 -1.04 6.94
N LYS A 9 -12.48 -1.41 6.21
CA LYS A 9 -12.42 -2.49 5.20
C LYS A 9 -11.48 -2.14 4.04
N GLU A 10 -11.50 -0.90 3.56
CA GLU A 10 -10.61 -0.50 2.48
C GLU A 10 -9.15 -0.42 2.95
N ILE A 11 -8.90 -0.02 4.21
CA ILE A 11 -7.57 -0.11 4.84
C ILE A 11 -7.07 -1.56 4.85
N GLU A 12 -7.86 -2.50 5.36
CA GLU A 12 -7.47 -3.92 5.43
C GLU A 12 -7.14 -4.49 4.04
N LYS A 13 -7.97 -4.17 3.04
CA LYS A 13 -7.75 -4.56 1.65
C LYS A 13 -6.47 -3.94 1.10
N LYS A 14 -6.23 -2.65 1.34
CA LYS A 14 -5.02 -1.96 0.86
C LYS A 14 -3.75 -2.45 1.54
N GLN A 15 -3.79 -2.79 2.82
CA GLN A 15 -2.68 -3.44 3.52
C GLN A 15 -2.35 -4.80 2.89
N SER A 16 -3.36 -5.61 2.57
CA SER A 16 -3.16 -6.89 1.91
C SER A 16 -2.53 -6.73 0.52
N GLN A 17 -2.98 -5.75 -0.26
CA GLN A 17 -2.40 -5.42 -1.57
C GLN A 17 -0.96 -4.93 -1.44
N LYS A 18 -0.69 -4.06 -0.46
CA LYS A 18 0.65 -3.58 -0.16
C LYS A 18 1.60 -4.72 0.18
N ALA A 19 1.19 -5.66 1.03
CA ALA A 19 2.02 -6.79 1.42
C ALA A 19 2.46 -7.66 0.22
N VAL A 20 1.58 -7.83 -0.78
CA VAL A 20 1.93 -8.50 -2.02
C VAL A 20 2.95 -7.69 -2.82
N ALA A 21 2.70 -6.39 -3.00
CA ALA A 21 3.61 -5.50 -3.73
C ALA A 21 4.99 -5.37 -3.06
N GLU A 22 5.06 -5.43 -1.73
CA GLU A 22 6.32 -5.44 -0.99
C GLU A 22 7.14 -6.71 -1.27
N ARG A 23 6.49 -7.87 -1.30
CA ARG A 23 7.17 -9.14 -1.66
C ARG A 23 7.72 -9.11 -3.09
N GLU A 24 6.93 -8.61 -4.04
CA GLU A 24 7.37 -8.45 -5.43
C GLU A 24 8.51 -7.44 -5.54
N SER A 25 8.40 -6.31 -4.84
CA SER A 25 9.43 -5.29 -4.79
C SER A 25 10.74 -5.84 -4.24
N GLN A 26 10.70 -6.62 -3.16
CA GLN A 26 11.88 -7.29 -2.61
C GLN A 26 12.51 -8.26 -3.62
N ALA A 27 11.69 -9.04 -4.35
CA ALA A 27 12.19 -9.96 -5.37
C ALA A 27 12.90 -9.24 -6.52
N TRP A 28 12.32 -8.15 -7.04
CA TRP A 28 12.92 -7.37 -8.12
C TRP A 28 14.13 -6.54 -7.68
N ASN A 29 14.13 -6.07 -6.44
CA ASN A 29 15.18 -5.19 -5.91
C ASN A 29 16.36 -5.94 -5.28
N ASN A 30 16.36 -7.27 -5.30
CA ASN A 30 17.49 -8.09 -4.88
C ASN A 30 18.30 -8.63 -6.08
N GLY A 31 19.58 -8.85 -5.86
CA GLY A 31 20.48 -9.51 -6.82
C GLY A 31 20.64 -8.76 -8.15
N LYS A 32 20.60 -9.53 -9.25
CA LYS A 32 20.93 -9.06 -10.62
C LYS A 32 19.92 -8.04 -11.18
N TYR A 33 18.66 -8.10 -10.74
CA TYR A 33 17.56 -7.31 -11.32
C TYR A 33 17.32 -5.97 -10.63
N LYS A 34 18.10 -5.62 -9.60
CA LYS A 34 17.94 -4.42 -8.77
C LYS A 34 17.95 -3.07 -9.52
N GLY A 35 18.56 -3.04 -10.71
CA GLY A 35 18.63 -1.85 -11.56
C GLY A 35 17.61 -1.86 -12.72
N SER A 36 16.73 -2.86 -12.78
CA SER A 36 15.73 -2.97 -13.84
C SER A 36 14.59 -1.98 -13.64
N SER A 37 13.86 -1.69 -14.73
CA SER A 37 12.62 -0.92 -14.66
C SER A 37 11.60 -1.56 -13.73
N ASN A 38 11.52 -2.90 -13.66
CA ASN A 38 10.63 -3.61 -12.73
C ASN A 38 10.98 -3.35 -11.27
N ALA A 39 12.27 -3.27 -10.94
CA ALA A 39 12.73 -2.93 -9.60
C ALA A 39 12.30 -1.51 -9.20
N GLN A 40 12.39 -0.56 -10.13
CA GLN A 40 11.91 0.80 -9.90
C GLN A 40 10.37 0.87 -9.82
N MET A 41 9.66 0.22 -10.73
CA MET A 41 8.19 0.23 -10.78
C MET A 41 7.58 -0.40 -9.52
N SER A 42 8.13 -1.51 -9.05
CA SER A 42 7.66 -2.18 -7.83
C SER A 42 7.86 -1.31 -6.58
N LYS A 43 8.95 -0.54 -6.47
CA LYS A 43 9.13 0.47 -5.42
C LYS A 43 8.08 1.57 -5.49
N THR A 44 7.82 2.11 -6.68
CA THR A 44 6.79 3.14 -6.88
C THR A 44 5.40 2.60 -6.50
N LEU A 45 5.11 1.35 -6.83
CA LEU A 45 3.84 0.72 -6.46
C LEU A 45 3.67 0.62 -4.93
N VAL A 46 4.70 0.17 -4.21
CA VAL A 46 4.68 0.14 -2.73
C VAL A 46 4.44 1.54 -2.17
N ALA A 47 5.18 2.54 -2.65
CA ALA A 47 5.01 3.94 -2.21
C ALA A 47 3.60 4.48 -2.48
N SER A 48 2.95 4.06 -3.56
CA SER A 48 1.56 4.45 -3.86
C SER A 48 0.57 3.86 -2.85
N PHE A 49 0.81 2.63 -2.38
CA PHE A 49 0.00 2.01 -1.33
C PHE A 49 0.24 2.67 0.03
N ASP A 50 1.48 3.05 0.35
CA ASP A 50 1.79 3.81 1.57
C ASP A 50 1.02 5.12 1.63
N LYS A 51 1.02 5.88 0.53
CA LYS A 51 0.26 7.11 0.42
C LYS A 51 -1.25 6.87 0.57
N ALA A 52 -1.79 5.89 -0.14
CA ALA A 52 -3.22 5.58 -0.06
C ALA A 52 -3.65 5.17 1.37
N LEU A 53 -2.83 4.38 2.07
CA LEU A 53 -3.08 4.02 3.46
C LEU A 53 -3.02 5.22 4.39
N GLN A 54 -2.04 6.12 4.20
CA GLN A 54 -1.95 7.36 4.97
C GLN A 54 -3.20 8.22 4.80
N ASP A 55 -3.67 8.39 3.55
CA ASP A 55 -4.88 9.16 3.25
C ASP A 55 -6.12 8.53 3.92
N LEU A 56 -6.24 7.19 3.88
CA LEU A 56 -7.34 6.45 4.52
C LEU A 56 -7.30 6.55 6.05
N TYR A 57 -6.12 6.48 6.67
CA TYR A 57 -5.98 6.67 8.12
C TYR A 57 -6.35 8.09 8.53
N GLN A 58 -5.99 9.09 7.72
CA GLN A 58 -6.39 10.47 7.97
C GLN A 58 -7.90 10.64 7.82
N GLU A 59 -8.54 9.99 6.85
CA GLU A 59 -10.00 10.02 6.72
C GLU A 59 -10.69 9.32 7.89
N LEU A 60 -10.13 8.21 8.38
CA LEU A 60 -10.63 7.49 9.54
C LEU A 60 -10.60 8.35 10.80
N GLU A 61 -9.50 9.06 11.04
CA GLU A 61 -9.34 9.98 12.17
C GLU A 61 -10.37 11.13 12.12
N ASN A 62 -10.66 11.63 10.93
CA ASN A 62 -11.65 12.69 10.71
C ASN A 62 -13.11 12.18 10.70
N THR A 63 -13.32 10.86 10.83
CA THR A 63 -14.66 10.24 10.87
C THR A 63 -14.91 9.64 12.27
N PRO A 64 -15.38 10.46 13.24
CA PRO A 64 -15.68 9.99 14.59
C PRO A 64 -16.85 8.99 14.62
N GLU A 65 -16.93 8.22 15.71
CA GLU A 65 -17.87 7.08 15.88
C GLU A 65 -19.35 7.48 15.88
#